data_AF-A0A285IIL3-F1
#
_entry.id   AF-A0A285IIL3-F1
#
_cell.length_a   1.000
_cell.length_b   1.000
_cell.length_c   1.000
_cell.angle_alpha   90.00
_cell.angle_beta   90.00
_cell.angle_gamma   90.00
#
_symmetry.space_group_name_H-M   'P 1'
#
loop_
_entity.id
_entity.type
_entity.pdbx_description
1 polymer ?
#
loop_
_entity_poly.entity_id
_entity_poly.type
_entity_poly.pdbx_seq_one_letter_code
_entity_poly.pdbx_strand_id
1 'polypeptide(L)' 'MNKSERDHHSDQMNPNNDSYQDRIDNHANQLNPNNERYQGK' A
#
# COMPACT_ATOMS: atom_id res chain seq x y z
N MET A 1 -8.65 6.43 -21.21
CA MET A 1 -7.52 5.65 -20.68
C MET A 1 -6.39 5.56 -21.71
N ASN A 2 -5.48 6.54 -21.68
CA ASN A 2 -4.23 6.53 -22.44
C ASN A 2 -3.25 5.49 -21.84
N LYS A 3 -2.11 5.25 -22.50
CA LYS A 3 -1.15 4.23 -22.05
C LYS A 3 -0.56 4.56 -20.67
N SER A 4 -0.19 5.81 -20.45
CA SER A 4 0.37 6.28 -19.18
C SER A 4 -0.58 6.10 -18.00
N GLU A 5 -1.89 6.32 -18.19
CA GLU A 5 -2.92 6.07 -17.17
C GLU A 5 -3.04 4.58 -16.82
N ARG A 6 -2.88 3.70 -17.81
CA ARG A 6 -2.90 2.24 -17.59
C ARG A 6 -1.65 1.77 -16.89
N ASP A 7 -0.48 2.24 -17.33
CA ASP A 7 0.80 1.90 -16.72
C ASP A 7 0.82 2.37 -15.25
N HIS A 8 0.36 3.60 -14.98
CA HIS A 8 0.23 4.12 -13.61
C HIS A 8 -0.72 3.28 -12.76
N HIS A 9 -1.89 2.93 -13.29
CA HIS A 9 -2.85 2.09 -12.57
C HIS A 9 -2.30 0.67 -12.33
N SER A 10 -1.58 0.11 -13.32
CA SER A 10 -0.91 -1.19 -13.19
C SER A 10 0.15 -1.14 -12.10
N ASP A 11 1.00 -0.12 -12.06
CA ASP A 11 2.02 0.03 -11.01
C ASP A 11 1.40 0.15 -9.62
N GLN A 12 0.29 0.89 -9.51
CA GLN A 12 -0.45 1.09 -8.26
C GLN A 12 -1.16 -0.16 -7.73
N MET A 13 -1.33 -1.19 -8.55
CA MET A 13 -2.10 -2.39 -8.23
C MET A 13 -1.29 -3.68 -8.48
N ASN A 14 0.00 -3.56 -8.78
CA ASN A 14 0.88 -4.70 -9.01
C ASN A 14 1.41 -5.23 -7.66
N PRO A 15 1.03 -6.45 -7.24
CA PRO A 15 1.50 -7.02 -5.97
C PRO A 15 3.00 -7.27 -5.92
N ASN A 16 3.67 -7.36 -7.07
CA ASN A 16 5.12 -7.51 -7.16
C ASN A 16 5.86 -6.16 -7.19
N ASN A 17 5.15 -5.03 -7.09
CA ASN A 17 5.76 -3.70 -6.98
C ASN A 17 6.02 -3.38 -5.51
N ASP A 18 7.26 -3.04 -5.18
CA ASP A 18 7.68 -2.69 -3.81
C ASP A 18 6.84 -1.56 -3.20
N SER A 19 6.50 -0.53 -3.98
CA SER A 19 5.66 0.58 -3.52
C SER A 19 4.22 0.15 -3.20
N TYR A 20 3.70 -0.88 -3.88
CA TYR A 20 2.40 -1.45 -3.54
C TYR A 20 2.49 -2.21 -2.21
N GLN A 21 3.53 -3.03 -2.02
CA GLN A 21 3.74 -3.77 -0.78
C GLN A 21 3.90 -2.83 0.42
N ASP A 22 4.73 -1.80 0.31
CA ASP A 22 4.91 -0.78 1.36
C ASP A 22 3.58 -0.10 1.72
N ARG A 23 2.72 0.18 0.73
CA ARG A 23 1.40 0.78 0.99
C ARG A 23 0.50 -0.17 1.77
N ILE A 24 0.49 -1.46 1.42
CA ILE A 24 -0.31 -2.48 2.10
C ILE A 24 0.19 -2.70 3.53
N ASP A 25 1.50 -2.77 3.74
CA ASP A 25 2.09 -2.93 5.08
C ASP A 25 1.75 -1.74 5.97
N ASN A 26 1.89 -0.52 5.45
CA ASN A 26 1.49 0.69 6.18
C ASN A 26 0.00 0.68 6.51
N HIS A 27 -0.85 0.28 5.55
CA HIS A 27 -2.29 0.18 5.77
C HIS A 27 -2.65 -0.86 6.84
N ALA A 28 -2.00 -2.03 6.81
CA ALA A 28 -2.19 -3.08 7.80
C ALA A 28 -1.74 -2.61 9.19
N ASN A 29 -0.59 -1.92 9.28
CA ASN A 29 -0.10 -1.36 10.54
C ASN A 29 -1.05 -0.31 11.13
N GLN A 30 -1.70 0.49 10.29
CA GLN A 30 -2.72 1.46 10.70
C GLN A 30 -4.04 0.83 11.15
N LEU A 31 -4.33 -0.42 10.80
CA LEU A 31 -5.60 -1.08 11.14
C LEU A 31 -5.43 -2.24 12.11
N ASN A 32 -4.20 -2.55 12.51
CA ASN A 32 -3.93 -3.60 13.48
C ASN A 32 -3.92 -3.01 14.90
N PRO A 33 -4.97 -3.22 15.71
CA PRO A 33 -5.03 -2.72 17.08
C PRO A 33 -3.98 -3.36 18.01
N ASN A 34 -3.40 -4.48 17.60
CA ASN A 34 -2.30 -5.14 18.31
C ASN A 34 -0.91 -4.64 17.84
N ASN A 35 -0.85 -3.76 16.84
CA ASN A 35 0.41 -3.13 16.45
C ASN A 35 0.78 -2.08 17.50
N GLU A 36 1.97 -2.19 18.07
CA GLU A 36 2.51 -1.26 19.08
C GLU A 36 2.51 0.21 18.61
N ARG A 37 2.66 0.44 17.29
CA ARG A 37 2.60 1.78 16.68
C ARG A 37 1.19 2.34 16.55
N TYR A 38 0.16 1.48 16.53
CA TYR A 38 -1.24 1.89 16.46
C TYR A 38 -1.76 2.39 17.81
N GLN A 39 -1.31 1.77 18.90
CA GLN A 39 -1.70 2.10 20.27
C GLN A 39 -1.02 3.37 20.79
N GLY A 40 -1.01 4.45 20.01
CA GLY A 40 -0.34 5.71 20.30
C GLY A 40 -0.30 6.05 21.80
N LYS A 41 0.90 6.40 22.29
CA LYS A 41 1.22 6.58 23.72
C LYS A 41 0.17 7.34 24.51
#